data_AF-G1UUT5-F1
#
_entry.id   AF-G1UUT5-F1
#
_cell.length_a   1.000
_cell.length_b   1.000
_cell.length_c   1.000
_cell.angle_alpha   90.00
_cell.angle_beta   90.00
_cell.angle_gamma   90.00
#
_symmetry.space_group_name_H-M   'P 1'
#
loop_
_entity.id
_entity.type
_entity.pdbx_description
1 polymer ?
#
loop_
_entity_poly.entity_id
_entity_poly.type
_entity_poly.pdbx_seq_one_letter_code
_entity_poly.pdbx_strand_id
1 'polypeptide(L)'
;MSERWLLANRAFFVRDLVRDYCMVFRLLSDQRRRFERDGTVSYSALRDLLGEAMRKGVFWRLKDTAHHLFRNTVRTAATATEAPAENLGIMLWQYAASPHPDGTAVQSPVEALIDWCVGYAFHECAKLKEDAFQGQHYANRLAQLGRHPAVTGEFYGPLSALAAQTAESSARELERIIHVLSHGLFLLTRYLTAEGRNCRLARWLACEEPLAREVFGPLYPDLLTALYDGEPECLYLLAARDFLESGRHEPAMTLLRRARERNLLNDESRELLHGLESGSAGEADTALCAACAQNGMPRCLAEPEPAA
;
A
#
# COMPACT_ATOMS: atom_id res chain seq x y z
N MET A 1 -15.34 7.74 -9.63
CA MET A 1 -14.85 6.45 -10.19
C MET A 1 -16.04 5.51 -10.24
N SER A 2 -16.31 4.85 -11.36
CA SER A 2 -17.47 3.93 -11.45
C SER A 2 -17.15 2.59 -10.78
N GLU A 3 -18.12 1.98 -10.10
CA GLU A 3 -17.98 0.70 -9.40
C GLU A 3 -17.51 -0.44 -10.32
N ARG A 4 -18.03 -0.47 -11.55
CA ARG A 4 -17.61 -1.42 -12.59
C ARG A 4 -16.12 -1.30 -12.92
N TRP A 5 -15.57 -0.09 -12.90
CA TRP A 5 -14.15 0.12 -13.12
C TRP A 5 -13.32 -0.34 -11.92
N LEU A 6 -13.79 -0.09 -10.69
CA LEU A 6 -13.13 -0.57 -9.47
C LEU A 6 -13.07 -2.11 -9.43
N LEU A 7 -14.17 -2.80 -9.72
CA LEU A 7 -14.22 -4.26 -9.77
C LEU A 7 -13.28 -4.82 -10.85
N ALA A 8 -13.29 -4.23 -12.05
CA ALA A 8 -12.41 -4.63 -13.14
C ALA A 8 -10.92 -4.41 -12.83
N ASN A 9 -10.59 -3.45 -11.95
CA ASN A 9 -9.22 -3.11 -11.58
C ASN A 9 -8.84 -3.55 -10.16
N ARG A 10 -9.68 -4.33 -9.47
CA ARG A 10 -9.51 -4.67 -8.05
C ARG A 10 -8.15 -5.31 -7.76
N ALA A 11 -7.66 -6.17 -8.65
CA ALA A 11 -6.34 -6.79 -8.53
C ALA A 11 -5.20 -5.77 -8.41
N PHE A 12 -5.27 -4.65 -9.14
CA PHE A 12 -4.31 -3.56 -9.05
C PHE A 12 -4.38 -2.84 -7.70
N PHE A 13 -5.59 -2.55 -7.22
CA PHE A 13 -5.79 -1.88 -5.94
C PHE A 13 -5.29 -2.72 -4.78
N VAL A 14 -5.56 -4.03 -4.77
CA VAL A 14 -5.04 -4.95 -3.73
C VAL A 14 -3.51 -4.98 -3.75
N ARG A 15 -2.90 -5.08 -4.94
CA ARG A 15 -1.44 -5.00 -5.07
C ARG A 15 -0.90 -3.66 -4.57
N ASP A 16 -1.54 -2.55 -4.95
CA ASP A 16 -1.13 -1.20 -4.56
C ASP A 16 -1.30 -0.96 -3.04
N LEU A 17 -2.34 -1.53 -2.43
CA LEU A 17 -2.55 -1.54 -0.98
C LEU A 17 -1.34 -2.17 -0.29
N VAL A 18 -1.00 -3.42 -0.65
CA VAL A 18 0.11 -4.13 0.01
C VAL A 18 1.45 -3.42 -0.23
N ARG A 19 1.71 -2.97 -1.46
CA ARG A 19 2.93 -2.21 -1.79
C ARG A 19 3.05 -0.96 -0.94
N ASP A 20 2.05 -0.09 -0.99
CA ASP A 20 2.12 1.21 -0.35
C ASP A 20 2.11 1.05 1.18
N TYR A 21 1.44 0.03 1.71
CA TYR A 21 1.50 -0.33 3.13
C TYR A 21 2.93 -0.69 3.56
N CYS A 22 3.61 -1.55 2.79
CA CYS A 22 4.99 -1.93 3.07
C CYS A 22 5.95 -0.74 3.01
N MET A 23 5.79 0.12 2.00
CA MET A 23 6.59 1.35 1.88
C MET A 23 6.38 2.29 3.06
N VAL A 24 5.14 2.54 3.45
CA VAL A 24 4.79 3.40 4.59
C VAL A 24 5.37 2.84 5.89
N PHE A 25 5.17 1.53 6.14
CA PHE A 25 5.67 0.87 7.34
C PHE A 25 7.20 0.96 7.44
N ARG A 26 7.92 0.68 6.35
CA ARG A 26 9.38 0.76 6.30
C ARG A 26 9.88 2.18 6.58
N LEU A 27 9.31 3.18 5.91
CA LEU A 27 9.72 4.59 6.07
C LEU A 27 9.48 5.11 7.50
N LEU A 28 8.37 4.74 8.13
CA LEU A 28 8.08 5.11 9.51
C LEU A 28 8.96 4.34 10.51
N SER A 29 9.28 3.08 10.23
CA SER A 29 10.24 2.30 11.01
C SER A 29 11.65 2.89 10.93
N ASP A 30 12.05 3.43 9.77
CA ASP A 30 13.29 4.20 9.62
C ASP A 30 13.28 5.48 10.47
N GLN A 31 12.15 6.20 10.50
CA GLN A 31 12.03 7.38 11.37
C GLN A 31 12.09 7.02 12.85
N ARG A 32 11.48 5.90 13.26
CA ARG A 32 11.58 5.40 14.63
C ARG A 32 13.02 5.07 15.01
N ARG A 33 13.73 4.30 14.18
CA ARG A 33 15.16 3.98 14.41
C ARG A 33 16.02 5.24 14.48
N ARG A 34 15.77 6.22 13.60
CA ARG A 34 16.44 7.52 13.64
C ARG A 34 16.17 8.26 14.94
N PHE A 35 14.92 8.26 15.40
CA PHE A 35 14.56 8.91 16.66
C PHE A 35 15.22 8.23 17.85
N GLU A 36 15.25 6.90 17.90
CA GLU A 36 15.93 6.13 18.95
C GLU A 36 17.45 6.41 18.99
N ARG A 37 18.08 6.62 17.82
CA ARG A 37 19.52 6.90 17.73
C ARG A 37 19.88 8.36 17.99
N ASP A 38 19.14 9.29 17.40
CA ASP A 38 19.52 10.70 17.28
C ASP A 38 18.59 11.65 18.04
N GLY A 39 17.48 11.16 18.61
CA GLY A 39 16.43 11.99 19.22
C GLY A 39 15.67 12.86 18.23
N THR A 40 15.79 12.60 16.91
CA THR A 40 15.20 13.45 15.87
C THR A 40 14.38 12.65 14.86
N VAL A 41 13.30 13.27 14.40
CA VAL A 41 12.48 12.81 13.26
C VAL A 41 12.70 13.73 12.07
N SER A 42 12.74 13.17 10.87
CA SER A 42 12.96 13.95 9.65
C SER A 42 11.67 14.58 9.13
N TYR A 43 11.52 15.89 9.29
CA TYR A 43 10.42 16.66 8.69
C TYR A 43 10.30 16.43 7.18
N SER A 44 11.40 16.50 6.44
CA SER A 44 11.41 16.31 4.98
C SER A 44 10.92 14.92 4.58
N ALA A 45 11.35 13.88 5.30
CA ALA A 45 10.90 12.51 5.02
C ALA A 45 9.40 12.35 5.28
N LEU A 46 8.88 12.92 6.38
CA LEU A 46 7.45 12.86 6.69
C LEU A 46 6.61 13.70 5.74
N ARG A 47 7.11 14.86 5.33
CA ARG A 47 6.48 15.71 4.31
C ARG A 47 6.39 14.97 2.98
N ASP A 48 7.46 14.31 2.54
CA ASP A 48 7.45 13.55 1.28
C ASP A 48 6.58 12.27 1.38
N LEU A 49 6.53 11.64 2.57
CA LEU A 49 5.68 10.47 2.88
C LEU A 49 4.18 10.79 2.79
N LEU A 50 3.74 11.89 3.40
CA LEU A 50 2.35 12.36 3.36
C LEU A 50 2.03 13.05 2.03
N GLY A 51 3.01 13.77 1.49
CA GLY A 51 2.87 14.68 0.37
C GLY A 51 2.26 16.03 0.75
N GLU A 52 1.98 16.80 -0.28
CA GLU A 52 1.40 18.14 -0.22
C GLU A 52 0.12 18.19 -1.07
N ALA A 53 -0.67 19.26 -0.94
CA ALA A 53 -1.96 19.40 -1.62
C ALA A 53 -1.89 19.15 -3.14
N MET A 54 -0.79 19.54 -3.78
CA MET A 54 -0.58 19.36 -5.23
C MET A 54 0.15 18.05 -5.59
N ARG A 55 0.75 17.35 -4.62
CA ARG A 55 1.52 16.13 -4.84
C ARG A 55 1.34 15.15 -3.67
N LYS A 56 0.44 14.18 -3.84
CA LYS A 56 0.15 13.13 -2.86
C LYS A 56 1.37 12.23 -2.62
N GLY A 57 1.72 12.05 -1.34
CA GLY A 57 2.76 11.11 -0.90
C GLY A 57 2.23 9.68 -0.90
N VAL A 58 3.12 8.72 -0.62
CA VAL A 58 2.76 7.29 -0.61
C VAL A 58 1.75 6.96 0.49
N PHE A 59 1.80 7.64 1.64
CA PHE A 59 0.82 7.39 2.70
C PHE A 59 -0.58 7.92 2.32
N TRP A 60 -0.64 9.04 1.60
CA TRP A 60 -1.91 9.52 1.07
C TRP A 60 -2.49 8.52 0.06
N ARG A 61 -1.67 8.02 -0.87
CA ARG A 61 -2.12 7.00 -1.84
C ARG A 61 -2.59 5.72 -1.16
N LEU A 62 -1.90 5.29 -0.09
CA LEU A 62 -2.32 4.15 0.72
C LEU A 62 -3.72 4.38 1.31
N LYS A 63 -3.95 5.54 1.92
CA LYS A 63 -5.25 5.94 2.47
C LYS A 63 -6.35 5.96 1.41
N ASP A 64 -6.09 6.58 0.26
CA ASP A 64 -7.06 6.62 -0.84
C ASP A 64 -7.37 5.21 -1.37
N THR A 65 -6.34 4.36 -1.50
CA THR A 65 -6.47 2.96 -1.96
C THR A 65 -7.32 2.15 -0.98
N ALA A 66 -7.09 2.29 0.33
CA ALA A 66 -7.89 1.64 1.37
C ALA A 66 -9.36 2.11 1.31
N HIS A 67 -9.60 3.42 1.24
CA HIS A 67 -10.96 3.95 1.09
C HIS A 67 -11.67 3.43 -0.17
N HIS A 68 -10.95 3.32 -1.29
CA HIS A 68 -11.50 2.80 -2.54
C HIS A 68 -11.84 1.31 -2.45
N LEU A 69 -10.97 0.51 -1.84
CA LEU A 69 -11.21 -0.92 -1.66
C LEU A 69 -12.32 -1.22 -0.67
N PHE A 70 -12.40 -0.48 0.43
CA PHE A 70 -13.19 -0.91 1.60
C PHE A 70 -14.48 -0.11 1.84
N ARG A 71 -14.60 1.11 1.28
CA ARG A 71 -15.79 1.96 1.46
C ARG A 71 -16.65 2.11 0.22
N ASN A 72 -16.10 1.90 -0.98
CA ASN A 72 -16.80 2.16 -2.25
C ASN A 72 -17.37 0.90 -2.94
N THR A 73 -17.23 -0.29 -2.33
CA THR A 73 -17.78 -1.57 -2.82
C THR A 73 -19.28 -1.74 -2.54
N VAL A 74 -19.98 -0.65 -2.23
CA VAL A 74 -21.32 -0.60 -1.64
C VAL A 74 -22.27 0.25 -2.50
N ARG A 75 -22.36 -0.01 -3.81
CA ARG A 75 -23.35 0.73 -4.62
C ARG A 75 -24.26 -0.08 -5.51
N THR A 76 -24.46 -1.37 -5.24
CA THR A 76 -25.62 -2.11 -5.79
C THR A 76 -26.13 -3.23 -4.88
N ALA A 77 -27.23 -2.99 -4.15
CA ALA A 77 -28.31 -3.96 -3.90
C ALA A 77 -29.54 -3.35 -3.18
N ALA A 78 -30.05 -2.18 -3.59
CA ALA A 78 -31.43 -1.81 -3.22
C ALA A 78 -31.99 -0.77 -4.21
N THR A 79 -32.89 -1.23 -5.07
CA THR A 79 -33.87 -0.37 -5.74
C THR A 79 -34.98 0.01 -4.75
N ALA A 80 -35.35 1.29 -4.79
CA ALA A 80 -36.65 1.86 -4.41
C ALA A 80 -37.08 1.80 -2.93
N THR A 81 -36.99 2.92 -2.20
CA THR A 81 -38.17 3.71 -1.77
C THR A 81 -37.76 5.01 -1.07
N GLU A 82 -38.52 6.08 -1.32
CA GLU A 82 -38.40 7.40 -0.71
C GLU A 82 -39.02 7.43 0.71
N ALA A 83 -38.37 8.08 1.69
CA ALA A 83 -39.02 8.79 2.80
C ALA A 83 -38.02 9.66 3.62
N PRO A 84 -38.47 10.70 4.36
CA PRO A 84 -37.73 11.94 4.53
C PRO A 84 -36.95 12.09 5.84
N ALA A 85 -36.03 13.04 5.80
CA ALA A 85 -35.05 13.39 6.82
C ALA A 85 -35.63 14.24 7.97
N GLU A 86 -35.43 13.79 9.22
CA GLU A 86 -35.39 14.67 10.41
C GLU A 86 -34.47 14.10 11.49
N ASN A 87 -33.32 14.73 11.72
CA ASN A 87 -32.88 15.29 13.01
C ASN A 87 -31.41 15.71 12.97
N LEU A 88 -31.18 17.00 13.13
CA LEU A 88 -29.88 17.66 13.10
C LEU A 88 -29.33 17.73 14.54
N GLY A 89 -28.49 16.77 14.91
CA GLY A 89 -27.74 16.76 16.17
C GLY A 89 -26.30 16.33 15.90
N ILE A 90 -25.34 17.18 16.26
CA ILE A 90 -23.90 17.06 15.98
C ILE A 90 -23.38 15.68 16.41
N MET A 91 -23.10 14.79 15.45
CA MET A 91 -22.61 13.42 15.67
C MET A 91 -21.32 13.18 14.88
N LEU A 92 -20.19 13.45 15.54
CA LEU A 92 -18.83 13.30 15.00
C LEU A 92 -18.40 11.85 14.69
N TRP A 93 -19.29 10.86 14.90
CA TRP A 93 -19.01 9.43 14.72
C TRP A 93 -19.54 8.84 13.39
N GLN A 94 -20.28 9.62 12.59
CA GLN A 94 -20.85 9.15 11.31
C GLN A 94 -19.81 8.84 10.21
N TYR A 95 -18.53 9.17 10.40
CA TYR A 95 -17.47 8.95 9.41
C TYR A 95 -16.75 7.58 9.51
N ALA A 96 -17.03 6.78 10.55
CA ALA A 96 -16.35 5.49 10.77
C ALA A 96 -17.15 4.27 10.30
N ALA A 97 -18.48 4.34 10.27
CA ALA A 97 -19.39 3.42 9.58
C ALA A 97 -20.79 4.01 9.74
N SER A 98 -21.34 4.67 8.71
CA SER A 98 -22.77 4.97 8.71
C SER A 98 -23.53 3.68 8.35
N PRO A 99 -24.55 3.26 9.11
CA PRO A 99 -25.50 2.28 8.59
C PRO A 99 -26.24 2.93 7.41
N HIS A 100 -26.32 2.22 6.27
CA HIS A 100 -27.25 2.60 5.21
C HIS A 100 -28.68 2.42 5.75
N PRO A 101 -29.63 3.35 5.48
CA PRO A 101 -31.02 3.22 5.94
C PRO A 101 -31.73 1.94 5.45
N ASP A 102 -31.19 1.28 4.42
CA ASP A 102 -31.77 0.07 3.80
C ASP A 102 -31.06 -1.24 4.15
N GLY A 103 -30.15 -1.25 5.13
CA GLY A 103 -29.62 -2.49 5.73
C GLY A 103 -28.72 -3.39 4.87
N THR A 104 -28.36 -2.98 3.64
CA THR A 104 -27.57 -3.80 2.70
C THR A 104 -26.22 -3.20 2.35
N ALA A 105 -25.31 -3.21 3.33
CA ALA A 105 -23.87 -3.34 3.12
C ALA A 105 -23.11 -3.34 4.45
N VAL A 106 -22.46 -4.45 4.75
CA VAL A 106 -21.54 -4.55 5.88
C VAL A 106 -20.16 -4.71 5.26
N GLN A 107 -19.38 -3.63 5.23
CA GLN A 107 -17.92 -3.74 5.13
C GLN A 107 -17.49 -4.83 6.10
N SER A 108 -16.69 -5.81 5.65
CA SER A 108 -16.30 -6.87 6.58
C SER A 108 -15.57 -6.26 7.77
N PRO A 109 -15.72 -6.78 9.00
CA PRO A 109 -15.05 -6.22 10.17
C PRO A 109 -13.52 -6.09 9.98
N VAL A 110 -12.91 -7.01 9.22
CA VAL A 110 -11.49 -6.96 8.87
C VAL A 110 -11.16 -5.78 7.96
N GLU A 111 -11.93 -5.56 6.90
CA GLU A 111 -11.77 -4.41 6.00
C GLU A 111 -11.98 -3.08 6.73
N ALA A 112 -12.96 -3.01 7.64
CA ALA A 112 -13.22 -1.85 8.49
C ALA A 112 -12.04 -1.52 9.40
N LEU A 113 -11.45 -2.54 10.02
CA LEU A 113 -10.28 -2.36 10.88
C LEU A 113 -9.03 -1.98 10.10
N ILE A 114 -8.79 -2.55 8.91
CA ILE A 114 -7.64 -2.17 8.06
C ILE A 114 -7.77 -0.70 7.65
N ASP A 115 -8.94 -0.30 7.17
CA ASP A 115 -9.20 1.07 6.76
C ASP A 115 -9.04 2.05 7.93
N TRP A 116 -9.53 1.68 9.11
CA TRP A 116 -9.33 2.44 10.34
C TRP A 116 -7.85 2.55 10.72
N CYS A 117 -7.07 1.45 10.67
CA CYS A 117 -5.64 1.45 10.96
C CYS A 117 -4.89 2.44 10.05
N VAL A 118 -5.17 2.39 8.73
CA VAL A 118 -4.55 3.28 7.74
C VAL A 118 -4.95 4.73 8.01
N GLY A 119 -6.24 5.01 8.23
CA GLY A 119 -6.74 6.35 8.51
C GLY A 119 -6.16 6.94 9.79
N TYR A 120 -6.17 6.18 10.89
CA TYR A 120 -5.62 6.59 12.19
C TYR A 120 -4.14 6.90 12.09
N ALA A 121 -3.35 5.98 11.53
CA ALA A 121 -1.91 6.16 11.38
C ALA A 121 -1.57 7.34 10.46
N PHE A 122 -2.37 7.61 9.43
CA PHE A 122 -2.20 8.79 8.57
C PHE A 122 -2.35 10.09 9.35
N HIS A 123 -3.36 10.19 10.22
CA HIS A 123 -3.58 11.39 11.03
C HIS A 123 -2.53 11.57 12.14
N GLU A 124 -2.12 10.49 12.81
CA GLU A 124 -1.00 10.56 13.75
C GLU A 124 0.31 10.96 13.03
N CYS A 125 0.55 10.47 11.81
CA CYS A 125 1.72 10.86 11.02
C CYS A 125 1.69 12.35 10.62
N ALA A 126 0.50 12.92 10.38
CA ALA A 126 0.37 14.35 10.12
C ALA A 126 0.76 15.17 11.37
N LYS A 127 0.37 14.74 12.57
CA LYS A 127 0.81 15.37 13.84
C LYS A 127 2.32 15.25 14.01
N LEU A 128 2.86 14.05 13.85
CA LEU A 128 4.30 13.80 13.93
C LEU A 128 5.11 14.67 12.96
N LYS A 129 4.60 14.92 11.76
CA LYS A 129 5.24 15.83 10.79
C LYS A 129 5.31 17.26 11.35
N GLU A 130 4.24 17.75 11.97
CA GLU A 130 4.25 19.06 12.61
C GLU A 130 5.21 19.11 13.81
N ASP A 131 5.27 18.07 14.64
CA ASP A 131 6.25 17.99 15.74
C ASP A 131 7.70 17.96 15.24
N ALA A 132 7.95 17.22 14.15
CA ALA A 132 9.26 17.21 13.49
C ALA A 132 9.64 18.60 12.96
N PHE A 133 8.68 19.34 12.39
CA PHE A 133 8.89 20.73 11.97
C PHE A 133 9.22 21.62 13.18
N GLN A 134 8.49 21.46 14.28
CA GLN A 134 8.72 22.24 15.50
C GLN A 134 10.09 21.96 16.12
N GLY A 135 10.50 20.70 16.21
CA GLY A 135 11.83 20.33 16.67
C GLY A 135 12.94 20.92 15.80
N GLN A 136 12.81 20.87 14.48
CA GLN A 136 13.84 21.35 13.56
C GLN A 136 13.95 22.88 13.48
N HIS A 137 12.83 23.60 13.56
CA HIS A 137 12.81 25.04 13.33
C HIS A 137 12.64 25.85 14.62
N TYR A 138 11.67 25.51 15.46
CA TYR A 138 11.33 26.30 16.65
C TYR A 138 12.24 25.96 17.84
N ALA A 139 12.46 24.68 18.15
CA ALA A 139 13.31 24.30 19.28
C ALA A 139 14.76 24.77 19.09
N ASN A 140 15.31 24.61 17.88
CA ASN A 140 16.64 25.11 17.54
C ASN A 140 16.75 26.64 17.68
N ARG A 141 15.73 27.38 17.21
CA ARG A 141 15.70 28.84 17.35
C ARG A 141 15.58 29.28 18.81
N LEU A 142 14.77 28.59 19.61
CA LEU A 142 14.63 28.87 21.04
C LEU A 142 15.96 28.65 21.78
N ALA A 143 16.68 27.56 21.47
CA ALA A 143 18.00 27.30 22.03
C ALA A 143 19.04 28.37 21.65
N GLN A 144 18.95 28.95 20.44
CA GLN A 144 19.80 30.07 20.03
C GLN A 144 19.46 31.36 20.79
N LEU A 145 18.18 31.68 20.93
CA LEU A 145 17.72 32.85 21.67
C LEU A 145 18.14 32.79 23.14
N GLY A 146 18.04 31.61 23.77
CA GLY A 146 18.47 31.41 25.16
C GLY A 146 19.96 31.63 25.42
N ARG A 147 20.81 31.66 24.38
CA ARG A 147 22.25 31.96 24.50
C ARG A 147 22.57 33.45 24.43
N HIS A 148 21.59 34.29 24.09
CA HIS A 148 21.82 35.73 23.96
C HIS A 148 21.99 36.37 25.34
N PRO A 149 23.05 37.18 25.60
CA PRO A 149 23.33 37.74 26.93
C PRO A 149 22.20 38.57 27.55
N ALA A 150 21.37 39.19 26.71
CA ALA A 150 20.21 39.97 27.17
C ALA A 150 18.98 39.12 27.56
N VAL A 151 19.01 37.80 27.32
CA VAL A 151 17.90 36.91 27.66
C VAL A 151 18.15 36.34 29.06
N THR A 152 17.30 36.72 30.01
CA THR A 152 17.37 36.25 31.39
C THR A 152 16.69 34.90 31.56
N GLY A 153 17.00 34.21 32.66
CA GLY A 153 16.36 32.94 33.02
C GLY A 153 14.84 33.07 33.24
N GLU A 154 14.34 34.25 33.64
CA GLU A 154 12.91 34.53 33.78
C GLU A 154 12.20 34.51 32.41
N PHE A 155 12.84 35.04 31.37
CA PHE A 155 12.26 35.07 30.01
C PHE A 155 12.35 33.71 29.31
N TYR A 156 13.43 32.96 29.53
CA TYR A 156 13.70 31.70 28.85
C TYR A 156 13.14 30.47 29.59
N GLY A 157 13.23 30.46 30.93
CA GLY A 157 12.91 29.31 31.78
C GLY A 157 11.53 28.70 31.54
N PRO A 158 10.46 29.50 31.42
CA PRO A 158 9.11 28.97 31.12
C PRO A 158 9.02 28.24 29.77
N LEU A 159 9.89 28.58 28.80
CA LEU A 159 9.87 28.02 27.45
C LEU A 159 10.84 26.84 27.28
N SER A 160 11.84 26.70 28.16
CA SER A 160 12.95 25.77 27.98
C SER A 160 12.54 24.30 27.91
N ALA A 161 11.38 23.94 28.48
CA ALA A 161 10.84 22.58 28.46
C ALA A 161 10.14 22.21 27.14
N LEU A 162 9.77 23.18 26.29
CA LEU A 162 8.96 22.93 25.09
C LEU A 162 9.66 21.97 24.11
N ALA A 163 10.98 22.09 23.95
CA ALA A 163 11.75 21.17 23.09
C ALA A 163 11.65 19.71 23.55
N ALA A 164 11.71 19.48 24.87
CA ALA A 164 11.57 18.15 25.44
C ALA A 164 10.13 17.61 25.29
N GLN A 165 9.12 18.47 25.46
CA GLN A 165 7.71 18.11 25.27
C GLN A 165 7.41 17.72 23.81
N THR A 166 7.96 18.44 22.83
CA THR A 166 7.83 18.09 21.40
C THR A 166 8.50 16.74 21.09
N ALA A 167 9.66 16.46 21.70
CA ALA A 167 10.33 15.18 21.55
C ALA A 167 9.53 14.03 22.19
N GLU A 168 8.96 14.25 23.38
CA GLU A 168 8.08 13.29 24.05
C GLU A 168 6.82 13.01 23.22
N SER A 169 6.23 14.04 22.61
CA SER A 169 5.14 13.85 21.65
C SER A 169 5.60 12.95 20.50
N SER A 170 6.65 13.35 19.79
CA SER A 170 7.19 12.60 18.64
C SER A 170 7.40 11.12 18.95
N ALA A 171 7.91 10.79 20.14
CA ALA A 171 8.06 9.42 20.61
C ALA A 171 6.72 8.66 20.70
N ARG A 172 5.70 9.27 21.33
CA ARG A 172 4.36 8.70 21.47
C ARG A 172 3.66 8.52 20.12
N GLU A 173 3.73 9.52 19.24
CA GLU A 173 3.14 9.41 17.90
C GLU A 173 3.81 8.28 17.10
N LEU A 174 5.14 8.17 17.10
CA LEU A 174 5.86 7.06 16.46
C LEU A 174 5.43 5.70 17.02
N GLU A 175 5.35 5.56 18.34
CA GLU A 175 4.94 4.31 18.98
C GLU A 175 3.53 3.89 18.56
N ARG A 176 2.56 4.82 18.61
CA ARG A 176 1.17 4.56 18.20
C ARG A 176 1.07 4.19 16.72
N ILE A 177 1.75 4.93 15.86
CA ILE A 177 1.75 4.67 14.41
C ILE A 177 2.29 3.27 14.13
N ILE A 178 3.45 2.92 14.69
CA ILE A 178 4.06 1.60 14.48
C ILE A 178 3.16 0.51 15.05
N HIS A 179 2.59 0.70 16.24
CA HIS A 179 1.68 -0.27 16.84
C HIS A 179 0.45 -0.54 15.96
N VAL A 180 -0.23 0.51 15.52
CA VAL A 180 -1.43 0.42 14.68
C VAL A 180 -1.11 -0.19 13.31
N LEU A 181 0.00 0.22 12.69
CA LEU A 181 0.38 -0.35 11.40
C LEU A 181 0.84 -1.82 11.51
N SER A 182 1.47 -2.20 12.62
CA SER A 182 1.85 -3.60 12.88
C SER A 182 0.61 -4.48 13.03
N HIS A 183 -0.41 -4.00 13.73
CA HIS A 183 -1.67 -4.71 13.81
C HIS A 183 -2.38 -4.79 12.44
N GLY A 184 -2.33 -3.74 11.64
CA GLY A 184 -2.89 -3.79 10.29
C GLY A 184 -2.15 -4.75 9.35
N LEU A 185 -0.84 -5.02 9.54
CA LEU A 185 -0.16 -6.11 8.81
C LEU A 185 -0.74 -7.48 9.16
N PHE A 186 -1.04 -7.73 10.43
CA PHE A 186 -1.73 -8.94 10.86
C PHE A 186 -3.13 -9.05 10.22
N LEU A 187 -3.88 -7.95 10.16
CA LEU A 187 -5.20 -7.95 9.50
C LEU A 187 -5.09 -8.19 7.99
N LEU A 188 -4.05 -7.64 7.35
CA LEU A 188 -3.78 -7.88 5.93
C LEU A 188 -3.57 -9.36 5.63
N THR A 189 -2.92 -10.14 6.50
CA THR A 189 -2.77 -11.59 6.26
C THR A 189 -4.11 -12.33 6.20
N ARG A 190 -5.14 -11.81 6.88
CA ARG A 190 -6.51 -12.35 6.84
C ARG A 190 -7.30 -11.85 5.65
N TYR A 191 -7.14 -10.58 5.30
CA TYR A 191 -7.79 -10.01 4.11
C TYR A 191 -7.30 -10.65 2.82
N LEU A 192 -6.00 -10.91 2.72
CA LEU A 192 -5.37 -11.38 1.49
C LEU A 192 -5.64 -12.84 1.17
N THR A 193 -6.23 -13.65 2.05
CA THR A 193 -6.54 -15.07 1.73
C THR A 193 -7.48 -15.22 0.53
N ALA A 194 -8.34 -14.24 0.26
CA ALA A 194 -9.20 -14.22 -0.92
C ALA A 194 -8.46 -13.84 -2.22
N GLU A 195 -7.17 -13.49 -2.15
CA GLU A 195 -6.38 -12.91 -3.25
C GLU A 195 -5.37 -13.89 -3.87
N GLY A 196 -5.48 -15.18 -3.57
CA GLY A 196 -4.52 -16.20 -4.02
C GLY A 196 -4.33 -16.32 -5.53
N ARG A 197 -5.27 -15.81 -6.33
CA ARG A 197 -5.19 -15.78 -7.80
C ARG A 197 -4.74 -14.43 -8.37
N ASN A 198 -4.38 -13.48 -7.53
CA ASN A 198 -3.99 -12.14 -7.96
C ASN A 198 -2.55 -12.15 -8.48
N CYS A 199 -2.38 -12.39 -9.79
CA CYS A 199 -1.08 -12.42 -10.47
C CYS A 199 -0.26 -11.13 -10.29
N ARG A 200 -0.94 -9.97 -10.17
CA ARG A 200 -0.30 -8.67 -9.94
C ARG A 200 0.33 -8.58 -8.55
N LEU A 201 -0.40 -9.04 -7.53
CA LEU A 201 0.11 -9.14 -6.17
C LEU A 201 1.25 -10.16 -6.10
N ALA A 202 1.10 -11.33 -6.72
CA ALA A 202 2.13 -12.35 -6.78
C ALA A 202 3.42 -11.81 -7.42
N ARG A 203 3.33 -11.13 -8.56
CA ARG A 203 4.48 -10.50 -9.21
C ARG A 203 5.17 -9.49 -8.29
N TRP A 204 4.39 -8.65 -7.59
CA TRP A 204 4.97 -7.69 -6.66
C TRP A 204 5.68 -8.37 -5.49
N LEU A 205 5.04 -9.34 -4.83
CA LEU A 205 5.62 -10.11 -3.72
C LEU A 205 6.90 -10.86 -4.13
N ALA A 206 6.95 -11.38 -5.36
CA ALA A 206 8.12 -12.09 -5.87
C ALA A 206 9.28 -11.13 -6.23
N CYS A 207 8.98 -9.93 -6.76
CA CYS A 207 9.99 -8.94 -7.13
C CYS A 207 10.52 -8.16 -5.92
N GLU A 208 9.64 -7.81 -4.99
CA GLU A 208 9.94 -7.02 -3.79
C GLU A 208 9.97 -7.90 -2.53
N GLU A 209 10.31 -9.19 -2.69
CA GLU A 209 10.39 -10.17 -1.61
C GLU A 209 11.23 -9.67 -0.42
N PRO A 210 12.40 -9.02 -0.59
CA PRO A 210 13.16 -8.50 0.54
C PRO A 210 12.39 -7.47 1.38
N LEU A 211 11.70 -6.52 0.72
CA LEU A 211 10.89 -5.51 1.42
C LEU A 211 9.70 -6.15 2.12
N ALA A 212 8.98 -7.04 1.43
CA ALA A 212 7.82 -7.72 2.00
C ALA A 212 8.21 -8.59 3.21
N ARG A 213 9.31 -9.36 3.10
CA ARG A 213 9.86 -10.14 4.22
C ARG A 213 10.25 -9.28 5.41
N GLU A 214 10.87 -8.15 5.14
CA GLU A 214 11.31 -7.25 6.20
C GLU A 214 10.12 -6.62 6.95
N VAL A 215 9.09 -6.20 6.22
CA VAL A 215 7.90 -5.55 6.81
C VAL A 215 7.01 -6.56 7.53
N PHE A 216 6.63 -7.65 6.87
CA PHE A 216 5.78 -8.67 7.49
C PHE A 216 6.53 -9.47 8.56
N GLY A 217 7.86 -9.55 8.47
CA GLY A 217 8.70 -10.22 9.46
C GLY A 217 8.24 -11.67 9.68
N PRO A 218 7.95 -12.07 10.94
CA PRO A 218 7.45 -13.40 11.25
C PRO A 218 6.14 -13.78 10.56
N LEU A 219 5.33 -12.81 10.14
CA LEU A 219 4.06 -13.05 9.46
C LEU A 219 4.24 -13.43 7.98
N TYR A 220 5.42 -13.23 7.38
CA TYR A 220 5.61 -13.43 5.95
C TYR A 220 5.41 -14.88 5.47
N PRO A 221 5.97 -15.91 6.14
CA PRO A 221 5.70 -17.29 5.76
C PRO A 221 4.21 -17.64 5.89
N ASP A 222 3.58 -17.24 7.00
CA ASP A 222 2.15 -17.48 7.25
C ASP A 222 1.26 -16.76 6.23
N LEU A 223 1.65 -15.56 5.80
CA LEU A 223 1.00 -14.83 4.72
C LEU A 223 1.02 -15.65 3.42
N LEU A 224 2.17 -16.16 3.00
CA LEU A 224 2.26 -16.94 1.75
C LEU A 224 1.48 -18.24 1.84
N THR A 225 1.58 -18.95 2.96
CA THR A 225 0.81 -20.17 3.22
C THR A 225 -0.68 -19.91 3.15
N ALA A 226 -1.16 -18.83 3.78
CA ALA A 226 -2.58 -18.47 3.79
C ALA A 226 -3.07 -17.92 2.44
N LEU A 227 -2.22 -17.24 1.68
CA LEU A 227 -2.54 -16.69 0.36
C LEU A 227 -2.69 -17.78 -0.70
N TYR A 228 -1.89 -18.85 -0.61
CA TYR A 228 -1.82 -19.91 -1.62
C TYR A 228 -2.23 -21.29 -1.08
N ASP A 229 -3.13 -21.34 -0.09
CA ASP A 229 -3.73 -22.57 0.43
C ASP A 229 -2.73 -23.67 0.82
N GLY A 230 -1.58 -23.29 1.37
CA GLY A 230 -0.50 -24.22 1.77
C GLY A 230 0.60 -24.45 0.72
N GLU A 231 0.49 -23.85 -0.47
CA GLU A 231 1.42 -24.00 -1.58
C GLU A 231 2.14 -22.68 -1.92
N PRO A 232 3.08 -22.20 -1.09
CA PRO A 232 3.76 -20.92 -1.29
C PRO A 232 4.54 -20.82 -2.62
N GLU A 233 4.88 -21.95 -3.24
CA GLU A 233 5.51 -22.04 -4.55
C GLU A 233 4.64 -21.43 -5.68
N CYS A 234 3.32 -21.40 -5.49
CA CYS A 234 2.38 -20.76 -6.43
C CYS A 234 2.70 -19.27 -6.67
N LEU A 235 3.38 -18.62 -5.72
CA LEU A 235 3.88 -17.25 -5.87
C LEU A 235 4.64 -17.05 -7.19
N TYR A 236 5.60 -17.93 -7.48
CA TYR A 236 6.49 -17.77 -8.62
C TYR A 236 5.80 -18.09 -9.94
N LEU A 237 4.88 -19.06 -9.94
CA LEU A 237 4.04 -19.39 -11.08
C LEU A 237 3.19 -18.19 -11.51
N LEU A 238 2.44 -17.61 -10.57
CA LEU A 238 1.54 -16.50 -10.83
C LEU A 238 2.29 -15.22 -11.21
N ALA A 239 3.43 -14.98 -10.57
CA ALA A 239 4.32 -13.88 -10.92
C ALA A 239 4.87 -14.03 -12.36
N ALA A 240 5.29 -15.23 -12.74
CA ALA A 240 5.76 -15.51 -14.09
C ALA A 240 4.63 -15.36 -15.13
N ARG A 241 3.43 -15.86 -14.84
CA ARG A 241 2.24 -15.67 -15.68
C ARG A 241 1.93 -14.18 -15.92
N ASP A 242 1.97 -13.34 -14.88
CA ASP A 242 1.77 -11.88 -15.04
C ASP A 242 2.82 -11.23 -15.95
N PHE A 243 4.07 -11.69 -15.89
CA PHE A 243 5.11 -11.21 -16.79
C PHE A 243 4.84 -11.64 -18.24
N LEU A 244 4.47 -12.89 -18.47
CA LEU A 244 4.18 -13.42 -19.81
C LEU A 244 2.96 -12.74 -20.43
N GLU A 245 1.89 -12.51 -19.66
CA GLU A 245 0.73 -11.73 -20.10
C GLU A 245 1.09 -10.30 -20.52
N SER A 246 2.18 -9.75 -19.97
CA SER A 246 2.72 -8.44 -20.37
C SER A 246 3.76 -8.50 -21.50
N GLY A 247 3.96 -9.67 -22.11
CA GLY A 247 4.97 -9.91 -23.16
C GLY A 247 6.42 -9.92 -22.66
N ARG A 248 6.63 -10.08 -21.34
CA ARG A 248 7.95 -9.97 -20.69
C ARG A 248 8.53 -11.35 -20.39
N HIS A 249 9.01 -12.06 -21.41
CA HIS A 249 9.57 -13.41 -21.28
C HIS A 249 10.86 -13.46 -20.45
N GLU A 250 11.83 -12.58 -20.71
CA GLU A 250 13.12 -12.59 -20.00
C GLU A 250 12.98 -12.38 -18.48
N PRO A 251 12.18 -11.40 -17.99
CA PRO A 251 11.88 -11.28 -16.57
C PRO A 251 11.21 -12.53 -15.96
N ALA A 252 10.25 -13.15 -16.66
CA ALA A 252 9.60 -14.37 -16.20
C ALA A 252 10.62 -15.51 -16.03
N MET A 253 11.45 -15.73 -17.04
CA MET A 253 12.48 -16.76 -17.03
C MET A 253 13.55 -16.51 -15.96
N THR A 254 13.99 -15.26 -15.80
CA THR A 254 14.95 -14.86 -14.75
C THR A 254 14.37 -15.12 -13.35
N LEU A 255 13.10 -14.78 -13.13
CA LEU A 255 12.42 -15.02 -11.86
C LEU A 255 12.37 -16.51 -11.54
N LEU A 256 11.92 -17.33 -12.49
CA LEU A 256 11.79 -18.78 -12.31
C LEU A 256 13.15 -19.46 -12.09
N ARG A 257 14.21 -19.05 -12.79
CA ARG A 257 15.57 -19.57 -12.56
C ARG A 257 16.07 -19.30 -11.14
N ARG A 258 15.90 -18.08 -10.64
CA ARG A 258 16.26 -17.72 -9.25
C ARG A 258 15.45 -18.51 -8.22
N ALA A 259 14.17 -18.74 -8.49
CA ALA A 259 13.33 -19.57 -7.63
C ALA A 259 13.74 -21.06 -7.69
N ARG A 260 14.17 -21.56 -8.85
CA ARG A 260 14.73 -22.91 -9.01
C ARG A 260 15.98 -23.13 -8.16
N GLU A 261 16.92 -22.16 -8.18
CA GLU A 261 18.15 -22.22 -7.36
C GLU A 261 17.86 -22.33 -5.86
N ARG A 262 16.71 -21.82 -5.42
CA ARG A 262 16.26 -21.84 -4.02
C ARG A 262 15.32 -23.01 -3.69
N ASN A 263 15.05 -23.90 -4.65
CA ASN A 263 14.07 -24.99 -4.55
C ASN A 263 12.63 -24.51 -4.21
N LEU A 264 12.22 -23.37 -4.79
CA LEU A 264 10.91 -22.75 -4.51
C LEU A 264 9.90 -22.89 -5.67
N LEU A 265 10.17 -23.76 -6.64
CA LEU A 265 9.26 -24.04 -7.74
C LEU A 265 8.41 -25.28 -7.45
N ASN A 266 7.11 -25.21 -7.77
CA ASN A 266 6.26 -26.39 -7.93
C ASN A 266 6.44 -27.01 -9.33
N ASP A 267 5.79 -28.14 -9.58
CA ASP A 267 5.90 -28.87 -10.85
C ASP A 267 5.45 -28.02 -12.05
N GLU A 268 4.31 -27.34 -11.95
CA GLU A 268 3.82 -26.42 -12.99
C GLU A 268 4.83 -25.31 -13.33
N SER A 269 5.50 -24.74 -12.33
CA SER A 269 6.50 -23.70 -12.56
C SER A 269 7.78 -24.24 -13.21
N ARG A 270 8.16 -25.49 -12.90
CA ARG A 270 9.30 -26.16 -13.53
C ARG A 270 9.01 -26.47 -14.99
N GLU A 271 7.82 -26.96 -15.29
CA GLU A 271 7.34 -27.18 -16.65
C GLU A 271 7.30 -25.88 -17.46
N LEU A 272 6.75 -24.80 -16.87
CA LEU A 272 6.74 -23.48 -17.48
C LEU A 272 8.15 -22.98 -17.80
N LEU A 273 9.09 -23.11 -16.86
CA LEU A 273 10.48 -22.73 -17.08
C LEU A 273 11.12 -23.57 -18.20
N HIS A 274 10.87 -24.87 -18.24
CA HIS A 274 11.40 -25.74 -19.28
C HIS A 274 10.83 -25.39 -20.67
N GLY A 275 9.54 -25.06 -20.75
CA GLY A 275 8.90 -24.57 -21.97
C GLY A 275 9.51 -23.25 -22.48
N LEU A 276 9.81 -22.32 -21.56
CA LEU A 276 10.49 -21.06 -21.89
C LEU A 276 11.94 -21.28 -22.34
N GLU A 277 12.68 -22.19 -21.68
CA GLU A 277 14.08 -22.50 -22.01
C GLU A 277 14.22 -23.23 -23.35
N SER A 278 13.23 -24.05 -23.72
CA SER A 278 13.22 -24.79 -24.99
C SER A 278 12.70 -24.00 -26.19
N GLY A 279 12.24 -22.76 -25.97
CA GLY A 279 11.61 -21.94 -27.02
C GLY A 279 10.21 -22.42 -27.44
N SER A 280 9.73 -23.54 -26.89
CA SER A 280 8.40 -24.10 -27.18
C SER A 280 7.25 -23.24 -26.65
N ALA A 281 7.51 -22.37 -25.67
CA ALA A 281 6.55 -21.38 -25.17
C ALA A 281 6.30 -20.20 -26.15
N GLY A 282 7.01 -20.13 -27.28
CA GLY A 282 6.95 -19.01 -28.24
C GLY A 282 6.29 -19.30 -29.59
N GLU A 283 5.93 -20.54 -29.91
CA GLU A 283 5.37 -20.89 -31.23
C GLU A 283 3.85 -21.14 -31.24
N ALA A 284 3.20 -21.22 -30.07
CA ALA A 284 1.78 -21.54 -29.98
C ALA A 284 0.87 -20.39 -29.50
N ASP A 285 1.41 -19.24 -29.09
CA ASP A 285 0.59 -18.13 -28.62
C ASP A 285 0.91 -16.85 -29.40
N THR A 286 0.13 -16.63 -30.44
CA THR A 286 0.04 -15.35 -31.15
C THR A 286 -0.13 -14.23 -30.13
N ALA A 287 0.88 -13.39 -29.99
CA ALA A 287 0.80 -12.15 -29.23
C ALA A 287 -0.49 -11.39 -29.58
N LEU A 288 -1.40 -11.25 -28.60
CA LEU A 288 -2.56 -10.39 -28.74
C LEU A 288 -2.07 -8.96 -29.00
N CYS A 289 -2.44 -8.41 -30.15
CA CYS A 289 -2.35 -6.97 -30.34
C CYS A 289 -3.28 -6.29 -29.31
N ALA A 290 -2.70 -5.43 -28.45
CA ALA A 290 -3.42 -4.69 -27.41
C ALA A 290 -4.54 -3.78 -27.93
N ALA A 291 -4.65 -3.59 -29.25
CA ALA A 291 -5.69 -2.77 -29.88
C ALA A 291 -6.91 -3.57 -30.39
N CYS A 292 -6.80 -4.88 -30.70
CA CYS A 292 -7.87 -5.59 -31.41
C CYS A 292 -8.23 -7.00 -30.93
N ALA A 293 -7.49 -7.59 -29.98
CA ALA A 293 -7.85 -8.83 -29.28
C ALA A 293 -8.35 -10.01 -30.16
N GLN A 294 -7.73 -10.24 -31.32
CA GLN A 294 -7.98 -11.43 -32.15
C GLN A 294 -6.66 -12.17 -32.45
N ASN A 295 -6.72 -13.50 -32.55
CA ASN A 295 -5.59 -14.37 -32.86
C ASN A 295 -5.26 -14.37 -34.36
N GLY A 296 -3.96 -14.29 -34.69
CA GLY A 296 -3.42 -14.44 -36.05
C GLY A 296 -2.64 -13.21 -36.56
N MET A 297 -1.65 -13.46 -37.43
CA MET A 297 -0.70 -12.52 -38.07
C MET A 297 -1.27 -11.11 -38.41
N PRO A 298 -0.44 -10.05 -38.33
CA PRO A 298 -0.90 -8.66 -38.31
C PRO A 298 -1.58 -8.25 -39.62
N ARG A 299 -2.89 -7.97 -39.56
CA ARG A 299 -3.65 -7.32 -40.64
C ARG A 299 -3.72 -5.80 -40.52
N CYS A 300 -3.04 -5.19 -39.54
CA CYS A 300 -3.12 -3.76 -39.26
C CYS A 300 -2.04 -2.87 -39.92
N LEU A 301 -1.35 -3.35 -40.96
CA LEU A 301 -0.44 -2.52 -41.78
C LEU A 301 -0.68 -2.64 -43.30
N ALA A 302 -1.85 -3.11 -43.72
CA ALA A 302 -2.23 -3.04 -45.13
C ALA A 302 -3.21 -1.87 -45.36
N GLU A 303 -2.70 -0.64 -45.32
CA GLU A 303 -3.30 0.41 -46.14
C GLU A 303 -2.68 0.31 -47.55
N PRO A 304 -3.48 0.24 -48.62
CA PRO A 304 -2.96 0.38 -49.97
C PRO A 304 -2.51 1.83 -50.16
N GLU A 305 -1.32 2.03 -50.74
CA GLU A 305 -0.92 3.32 -51.28
C GLU A 305 -2.05 3.89 -52.16
N PRO A 306 -2.41 5.18 -52.02
CA PRO A 306 -3.28 5.81 -52.99
C PRO A 306 -2.50 5.99 -54.29
N ALA A 307 -2.87 5.21 -55.30
CA ALA A 307 -2.49 5.48 -56.68
C ALA A 307 -3.35 6.64 -57.22
N ALA A 308 -2.63 7.66 -57.72
CA ALA A 308 -3.06 8.86 -58.47
C ALA A 308 -3.71 10.01 -57.68
#